data_AF-A0A9X3YIW1-F1
#
_entry.id   AF-A0A9X3YIW1-F1
#
_cell.length_a   1.000
_cell.length_b   1.000
_cell.length_c   1.000
_cell.angle_alpha   90.00
_cell.angle_beta   90.00
_cell.angle_gamma   90.00
#
_symmetry.space_group_name_H-M   'P 1'
#
loop_
_entity.id
_entity.type
_entity.pdbx_description
1 polymer ?
#
loop_
_entity_poly.entity_id
_entity_poly.type
_entity_poly.pdbx_seq_one_letter_code
_entity_poly.pdbx_strand_id
1 'polypeptide(L)'
;MPATKVTSGSSATRPAGGAGRQRLRRLLPYLLICVAVAASVAAPTDAILSLKPGQYRWHPEVAPAGPVVVVVSLDEQRLYVYRNGIAIGISTISSGRPGHETPQGTFVILQKARFHKSDLYDDAPMPFMQRLTWDGVALHAGALPGYPASHGCIRLPTAFARKLFEVTRNGETIIVASAGTSSPGVAHPALLAPIDPSGSPHRTGAGEGAWWSDAPSYTSGPTNILVALSDQKVYVMRDGILIAASPIDVSDEFSFSGSLVLVATADFDNAPSRLDPLWPRRRWSVHAFDYVSTVASIDQLADHVRVPADFARRVNASIVPGTTVLVTDRPGIRDIAEPAPSASR
;
A
#
# COMPACT_ATOMS: atom_id res chain seq x y z
N MET A 1 39.55 -14.05 -70.88
CA MET A 1 39.11 -14.43 -72.25
C MET A 1 40.02 -15.55 -72.73
N PRO A 2 39.58 -16.56 -73.49
CA PRO A 2 38.25 -16.84 -74.09
C PRO A 2 37.67 -18.16 -73.52
N ALA A 3 36.59 -18.78 -73.98
CA ALA A 3 35.31 -18.39 -74.58
C ALA A 3 34.38 -19.63 -74.49
N THR A 4 33.10 -19.31 -74.56
CA THR A 4 31.85 -20.08 -74.50
C THR A 4 31.65 -21.12 -75.62
N LYS A 5 30.86 -22.18 -75.32
CA LYS A 5 29.73 -22.73 -76.13
C LYS A 5 29.13 -23.96 -75.39
N VAL A 6 27.85 -24.04 -74.96
CA VAL A 6 26.54 -23.98 -75.68
C VAL A 6 26.48 -25.13 -76.71
N THR A 7 25.59 -26.12 -76.77
CA THR A 7 24.13 -26.37 -76.49
C THR A 7 23.90 -27.88 -76.75
N SER A 8 22.90 -28.60 -76.22
CA SER A 8 21.51 -28.81 -76.71
C SER A 8 21.10 -30.21 -76.15
N GLY A 9 19.91 -30.57 -75.70
CA GLY A 9 18.56 -30.20 -76.12
C GLY A 9 17.82 -31.46 -76.64
N SER A 10 16.60 -31.70 -76.13
CA SER A 10 15.53 -32.61 -76.61
C SER A 10 15.45 -34.01 -75.97
N SER A 11 14.49 -34.28 -75.08
CA SER A 11 13.08 -34.73 -75.31
C SER A 11 13.00 -36.19 -75.80
N ALA A 12 12.04 -37.04 -75.48
CA ALA A 12 11.00 -37.19 -74.47
C ALA A 12 10.39 -38.57 -74.79
N THR A 13 10.10 -39.42 -73.82
CA THR A 13 9.13 -40.52 -74.02
C THR A 13 8.65 -41.09 -72.69
N ARG A 14 7.38 -40.83 -72.38
CA ARG A 14 6.48 -41.66 -71.55
C ARG A 14 5.57 -42.40 -72.53
N PRO A 15 5.04 -43.60 -72.22
CA PRO A 15 3.88 -43.71 -71.32
C PRO A 15 3.89 -44.98 -70.43
N ALA A 16 3.33 -44.88 -69.20
CA ALA A 16 2.06 -45.50 -68.74
C ALA A 16 2.18 -47.01 -68.44
N GLY A 17 1.64 -47.55 -67.35
CA GLY A 17 0.80 -47.05 -66.27
C GLY A 17 0.48 -48.24 -65.35
N GLY A 18 0.19 -47.99 -64.07
CA GLY A 18 -0.09 -49.06 -63.13
C GLY A 18 -0.52 -48.57 -61.75
N ALA A 19 -1.76 -48.09 -61.68
CA ALA A 19 -2.66 -48.20 -60.54
C ALA A 19 -2.13 -47.95 -59.10
N GLY A 20 -2.29 -46.70 -58.64
CA GLY A 20 -2.42 -46.36 -57.21
C GLY A 20 -3.47 -45.27 -57.06
N ARG A 21 -4.74 -45.67 -56.90
CA ARG A 21 -5.91 -44.76 -56.91
C ARG A 21 -5.90 -43.78 -55.73
N GLN A 22 -6.30 -42.57 -56.07
CA GLN A 22 -6.65 -41.41 -55.25
C GLN A 22 -7.67 -41.73 -54.14
N ARG A 23 -7.56 -41.07 -52.98
CA ARG A 23 -8.48 -39.97 -52.58
C ARG A 23 -8.24 -39.49 -51.14
N LEU A 24 -8.18 -38.17 -51.05
CA LEU A 24 -8.37 -37.30 -49.90
C LEU A 24 -9.59 -37.70 -49.04
N ARG A 25 -9.40 -37.96 -47.74
CA ARG A 25 -10.28 -37.60 -46.58
C ARG A 25 -9.96 -38.42 -45.32
N ARG A 26 -9.50 -37.73 -44.27
CA ARG A 26 -9.74 -37.90 -42.79
C ARG A 26 -8.63 -37.07 -42.09
N LEU A 27 -8.84 -35.78 -41.79
CA LEU A 27 -9.47 -35.24 -40.57
C LEU A 27 -8.94 -35.88 -39.26
N LEU A 28 -8.01 -35.14 -38.61
CA LEU A 28 -7.66 -34.95 -37.17
C LEU A 28 -7.94 -36.07 -36.11
N PRO A 29 -7.26 -36.12 -34.93
CA PRO A 29 -6.55 -35.04 -34.23
C PRO A 29 -5.22 -35.48 -33.53
N TYR A 30 -4.71 -34.64 -32.62
CA TYR A 30 -3.58 -34.85 -31.69
C TYR A 30 -2.22 -34.31 -32.12
N LEU A 31 -2.19 -33.02 -32.42
CA LEU A 31 -1.13 -32.18 -31.89
C LEU A 31 -1.70 -30.82 -31.49
N LEU A 32 -2.65 -30.83 -30.55
CA LEU A 32 -2.82 -29.70 -29.63
C LEU A 32 -1.56 -29.73 -28.76
N ILE A 33 -0.46 -29.18 -29.26
CA ILE A 33 0.55 -28.61 -28.37
C ILE A 33 -0.22 -27.57 -27.60
N CYS A 34 -0.48 -27.89 -26.35
CA CYS A 34 -1.00 -26.98 -25.36
C CYS A 34 -0.21 -25.69 -25.50
N VAL A 35 -0.84 -24.66 -26.06
CA VAL A 35 -0.60 -23.30 -25.60
C VAL A 35 -0.91 -23.39 -24.12
N ALA A 36 0.12 -23.62 -23.31
CA ALA A 36 0.08 -23.26 -21.92
C ALA A 36 -0.07 -21.74 -21.94
N VAL A 37 -1.30 -21.28 -22.14
CA VAL A 37 -1.74 -20.01 -21.66
C VAL A 37 -1.40 -20.13 -20.18
N ALA A 38 -0.31 -19.48 -19.77
CA ALA A 38 -0.16 -19.08 -18.40
C ALA A 38 -1.35 -18.16 -18.15
N ALA A 39 -2.49 -18.75 -17.83
CA ALA A 39 -3.52 -18.08 -17.09
C ALA A 39 -2.83 -17.77 -15.77
N SER A 40 -2.16 -16.62 -15.73
CA SER A 40 -2.12 -15.81 -14.53
C SER A 40 -3.57 -15.68 -14.12
N VAL A 41 -4.04 -16.63 -13.32
CA VAL A 41 -5.23 -16.42 -12.52
C VAL A 41 -4.79 -15.29 -11.61
N ALA A 42 -5.05 -14.06 -12.04
CA ALA A 42 -5.06 -12.91 -11.17
C ALA A 42 -6.10 -13.29 -10.10
N ALA A 43 -5.61 -13.81 -8.98
CA ALA A 43 -6.44 -13.90 -7.80
C ALA A 43 -7.02 -12.50 -7.59
N PRO A 44 -8.34 -12.34 -7.44
CA PRO A 44 -8.93 -11.02 -7.25
C PRO A 44 -8.20 -10.34 -6.09
N THR A 45 -7.71 -9.13 -6.32
CA THR A 45 -6.89 -8.32 -5.38
C THR A 45 -7.54 -8.23 -3.99
N ASP A 46 -8.87 -8.38 -3.91
CA ASP A 46 -9.64 -8.44 -2.67
C ASP A 46 -9.34 -9.66 -1.77
N ALA A 47 -9.02 -10.81 -2.33
CA ALA A 47 -8.81 -12.04 -1.56
C ALA A 47 -7.59 -11.96 -0.65
N ILE A 48 -6.61 -11.12 -1.00
CA ILE A 48 -5.28 -11.11 -0.37
C ILE A 48 -5.14 -9.98 0.69
N LEU A 49 -6.11 -9.06 0.72
CA LEU A 49 -6.33 -8.08 1.79
C LEU A 49 -7.40 -8.52 2.79
N SER A 50 -8.08 -9.63 2.53
CA SER A 50 -9.06 -10.19 3.46
C SER A 50 -8.36 -10.74 4.71
N LEU A 51 -8.21 -9.88 5.73
CA LEU A 51 -7.88 -10.36 7.07
C LEU A 51 -9.13 -11.07 7.58
N LYS A 52 -9.00 -12.35 7.90
CA LYS A 52 -10.06 -13.08 8.60
C LYS A 52 -10.23 -12.49 10.00
N PRO A 53 -11.41 -12.62 10.64
CA PRO A 53 -11.62 -12.14 12.00
C PRO A 53 -10.51 -12.62 12.94
N GLY A 54 -9.88 -11.68 13.65
CA GLY A 54 -8.77 -11.94 14.56
C GLY A 54 -7.37 -11.83 13.93
N GLN A 55 -7.25 -11.70 12.60
CA GLN A 55 -5.97 -11.54 11.93
C GLN A 55 -5.48 -10.09 11.93
N TYR A 56 -4.15 -9.94 11.90
CA TYR A 56 -3.48 -8.65 11.84
C TYR A 56 -2.11 -8.78 11.17
N ARG A 57 -1.51 -7.64 10.81
CA ARG A 57 -0.12 -7.48 10.37
C ARG A 57 0.56 -6.41 11.20
N TRP A 58 1.86 -6.56 11.44
CA TRP A 58 2.62 -5.70 12.35
C TRP A 58 4.09 -5.65 11.96
N HIS A 59 4.56 -4.49 11.55
CA HIS A 59 5.89 -4.22 10.99
C HIS A 59 6.48 -2.92 11.58
N PRO A 60 6.78 -2.85 12.88
CA PRO A 60 7.29 -1.64 13.53
C PRO A 60 8.67 -1.21 13.03
N GLU A 61 9.40 -2.11 12.38
CA GLU A 61 10.72 -1.87 11.78
C GLU A 61 10.67 -0.88 10.61
N VAL A 62 9.54 -0.74 9.90
CA VAL A 62 9.42 0.16 8.74
C VAL A 62 9.39 1.65 9.11
N ALA A 63 9.07 1.93 10.37
CA ALA A 63 9.18 3.26 10.98
C ALA A 63 9.55 3.06 12.45
N PRO A 64 10.86 3.07 12.81
CA PRO A 64 11.30 2.70 14.16
C PRO A 64 10.92 3.75 15.23
N ALA A 65 10.73 5.01 14.83
CA ALA A 65 10.39 6.12 15.72
C ALA A 65 9.48 7.15 15.01
N GLY A 66 8.89 8.06 15.80
CA GLY A 66 8.05 9.15 15.31
C GLY A 66 6.64 9.16 15.93
N PRO A 67 5.84 10.17 15.58
CA PRO A 67 4.47 10.32 16.10
C PRO A 67 3.59 9.15 15.64
N VAL A 68 2.69 8.67 16.50
CA VAL A 68 1.74 7.60 16.18
C VAL A 68 0.35 8.19 16.00
N VAL A 69 -0.33 7.78 14.93
CA VAL A 69 -1.74 8.08 14.67
C VAL A 69 -2.43 6.76 14.37
N VAL A 70 -3.60 6.55 14.95
CA VAL A 70 -4.41 5.36 14.69
C VAL A 70 -5.69 5.76 13.98
N VAL A 71 -6.06 5.03 12.93
CA VAL A 71 -7.32 5.23 12.23
C VAL A 71 -8.15 3.97 12.29
N VAL A 72 -9.41 4.12 12.65
CA VAL A 72 -10.40 3.06 12.78
C VAL A 72 -11.46 3.28 11.71
N SER A 73 -11.50 2.35 10.76
CA SER A 73 -12.56 2.28 9.75
C SER A 73 -13.68 1.39 10.26
N LEU A 74 -14.86 1.97 10.47
CA LEU A 74 -16.03 1.23 10.92
C LEU A 74 -16.63 0.39 9.79
N ASP A 75 -16.62 0.87 8.55
CA ASP A 75 -17.18 0.12 7.41
C ASP A 75 -16.31 -1.08 7.05
N GLU A 76 -14.99 -0.94 7.10
CA GLU A 76 -14.08 -2.04 6.82
C GLU A 76 -13.89 -2.98 8.02
N GLN A 77 -14.38 -2.59 9.21
CA GLN A 77 -14.06 -3.23 10.50
C GLN A 77 -12.55 -3.44 10.68
N ARG A 78 -11.79 -2.36 10.47
CA ARG A 78 -10.31 -2.37 10.52
C ARG A 78 -9.74 -1.23 11.32
N LEU A 79 -8.55 -1.47 11.86
CA LEU A 79 -7.72 -0.48 12.52
C LEU A 79 -6.35 -0.46 11.85
N TYR A 80 -5.89 0.75 11.55
CA TYR A 80 -4.62 1.08 10.92
C TYR A 80 -3.77 1.88 11.89
N VAL A 81 -2.51 1.51 12.05
CA VAL A 81 -1.56 2.18 12.95
C VAL A 81 -0.47 2.79 12.10
N TYR A 82 -0.39 4.12 12.10
CA TYR A 82 0.64 4.87 11.42
C TYR A 82 1.68 5.30 12.44
N ARG A 83 2.95 5.17 12.10
CA ARG A 83 4.02 5.88 12.78
C ARG A 83 4.78 6.71 11.77
N ASN A 84 4.90 8.00 12.06
CA ASN A 84 5.50 8.98 11.18
C ASN A 84 4.83 9.02 9.78
N GLY A 85 3.51 8.80 9.73
CA GLY A 85 2.75 8.75 8.48
C GLY A 85 2.83 7.41 7.71
N ILE A 86 3.64 6.43 8.14
CA ILE A 86 3.72 5.10 7.53
C ILE A 86 2.93 4.09 8.34
N ALA A 87 2.07 3.28 7.69
CA ALA A 87 1.41 2.18 8.37
C ALA A 87 2.43 1.16 8.88
N ILE A 88 2.47 0.95 10.19
CA ILE A 88 3.26 -0.09 10.88
C ILE A 88 2.39 -1.26 11.33
N GLY A 89 1.06 -1.16 11.21
CA GLY A 89 0.15 -2.22 11.62
C GLY A 89 -1.25 -2.08 11.06
N ILE A 90 -1.89 -3.22 10.79
CA ILE A 90 -3.29 -3.32 10.36
C ILE A 90 -3.93 -4.49 11.11
N SER A 91 -5.14 -4.31 11.65
CA SER A 91 -5.87 -5.37 12.36
C SER A 91 -7.36 -5.33 12.02
N THR A 92 -8.01 -6.51 12.01
CA THR A 92 -9.48 -6.56 12.13
C THR A 92 -9.91 -6.03 13.50
N ILE A 93 -11.12 -5.48 13.58
CA ILE A 93 -11.76 -5.07 14.84
C ILE A 93 -13.14 -5.70 15.00
N SER A 94 -13.75 -5.50 16.17
CA SER A 94 -15.21 -5.58 16.34
C SER A 94 -15.69 -4.34 17.09
N SER A 95 -16.40 -3.46 16.38
CA SER A 95 -16.95 -2.20 16.91
C SER A 95 -18.31 -2.38 17.58
N GLY A 96 -18.94 -1.26 17.94
CA GLY A 96 -20.28 -1.18 18.53
C GLY A 96 -21.38 -1.75 17.64
N ARG A 97 -22.26 -2.56 18.22
CA ARG A 97 -23.45 -3.11 17.54
C ARG A 97 -24.54 -2.04 17.37
N PRO A 98 -25.58 -2.26 16.54
CA PRO A 98 -26.72 -1.36 16.46
C PRO A 98 -27.33 -1.08 17.85
N GLY A 99 -27.58 0.20 18.15
CA GLY A 99 -28.03 0.70 19.45
C GLY A 99 -26.92 0.92 20.48
N HIS A 100 -25.67 0.59 20.14
CA HIS A 100 -24.47 0.89 20.93
C HIS A 100 -23.31 1.26 19.99
N GLU A 101 -23.56 2.18 19.07
CA GLU A 101 -22.63 2.58 18.03
C GLU A 101 -21.32 3.09 18.64
N THR A 102 -20.19 2.74 18.00
CA THR A 102 -18.92 3.38 18.32
C THR A 102 -18.98 4.84 17.86
N PRO A 103 -18.71 5.82 18.74
CA PRO A 103 -18.73 7.22 18.36
C PRO A 103 -17.65 7.52 17.31
N GLN A 104 -18.00 8.33 16.33
CA GLN A 104 -17.08 8.79 15.28
C GLN A 104 -16.47 10.13 15.64
N GLY A 105 -15.32 10.43 15.05
CA GLY A 105 -14.59 11.68 15.24
C GLY A 105 -13.11 11.48 15.55
N THR A 106 -12.46 12.56 15.94
CA THR A 106 -11.07 12.56 16.38
C THR A 106 -11.01 12.56 17.89
N PHE A 107 -10.33 11.58 18.44
CA PHE A 107 -10.13 11.37 19.86
C PHE A 107 -8.64 11.42 20.19
N VAL A 108 -8.35 11.52 21.48
CA VAL A 108 -7.02 11.28 22.04
C VAL A 108 -7.09 10.15 23.05
N ILE A 109 -6.00 9.42 23.23
CA ILE A 109 -5.92 8.44 24.33
C ILE A 109 -5.90 9.18 25.67
N LEU A 110 -6.98 9.07 26.43
CA LEU A 110 -7.15 9.71 27.74
C LEU A 110 -6.45 8.92 28.86
N GLN A 111 -6.55 7.59 28.80
CA GLN A 111 -6.02 6.70 29.83
C GLN A 111 -5.58 5.38 29.22
N LYS A 112 -4.57 4.77 29.83
CA LYS A 112 -4.08 3.43 29.48
C LYS A 112 -4.00 2.55 30.72
N ALA A 113 -4.53 1.32 30.62
CA ALA A 113 -4.38 0.31 31.65
C ALA A 113 -4.16 -1.08 31.03
N ARG A 114 -3.12 -1.79 31.50
CA ARG A 114 -2.84 -3.16 31.04
C ARG A 114 -3.93 -4.14 31.47
N PHE A 115 -4.44 -3.97 32.68
CA PHE A 115 -5.54 -4.73 33.25
C PHE A 115 -6.63 -3.74 33.67
N HIS A 116 -7.76 -3.76 32.98
CA HIS A 116 -8.93 -2.98 33.33
C HIS A 116 -10.15 -3.90 33.32
N LYS A 117 -11.15 -3.55 34.12
CA LYS A 117 -12.47 -4.16 34.14
C LYS A 117 -13.47 -3.05 33.88
N SER A 118 -14.51 -3.34 33.12
CA SER A 118 -15.53 -2.35 32.81
C SER A 118 -16.36 -2.03 34.05
N ASP A 119 -16.39 -0.75 34.45
CA ASP A 119 -17.25 -0.26 35.54
C ASP A 119 -18.75 -0.31 35.16
N LEU A 120 -19.07 -0.40 33.87
CA LEU A 120 -20.42 -0.34 33.31
C LEU A 120 -20.99 -1.71 32.91
N TYR A 121 -20.14 -2.73 32.75
CA TYR A 121 -20.52 -4.03 32.20
C TYR A 121 -19.98 -5.18 33.06
N ASP A 122 -20.52 -5.32 34.27
CA ASP A 122 -20.31 -6.47 35.18
C ASP A 122 -18.84 -6.92 35.28
N ASP A 123 -17.93 -5.96 35.51
CA ASP A 123 -16.49 -6.22 35.68
C ASP A 123 -15.83 -6.92 34.47
N ALA A 124 -16.44 -6.83 33.28
CA ALA A 124 -15.95 -7.50 32.08
C ALA A 124 -14.50 -7.09 31.79
N PRO A 125 -13.59 -8.05 31.57
CA PRO A 125 -12.18 -7.74 31.40
C PRO A 125 -11.92 -6.99 30.09
N MET A 126 -11.13 -5.93 30.17
CA MET A 126 -10.67 -5.09 29.07
C MET A 126 -9.14 -5.03 29.06
N PRO A 127 -8.43 -6.10 28.66
CA PRO A 127 -6.97 -6.09 28.65
C PRO A 127 -6.41 -5.09 27.65
N PHE A 128 -5.31 -4.42 28.00
CA PHE A 128 -4.65 -3.39 27.20
C PHE A 128 -5.60 -2.24 26.80
N MET A 129 -6.45 -1.82 27.74
CA MET A 129 -7.41 -0.74 27.58
C MET A 129 -6.71 0.58 27.26
N GLN A 130 -7.23 1.29 26.26
CA GLN A 130 -6.88 2.65 25.88
C GLN A 130 -8.17 3.47 25.73
N ARG A 131 -8.47 4.32 26.72
CA ARG A 131 -9.74 5.06 26.82
C ARG A 131 -9.76 6.23 25.86
N LEU A 132 -10.88 6.39 25.15
CA LEU A 132 -11.11 7.47 24.18
C LEU A 132 -12.08 8.52 24.70
N THR A 133 -13.02 8.10 25.55
CA THR A 133 -14.06 8.97 26.08
C THR A 133 -14.28 8.69 27.56
N TRP A 134 -14.77 9.69 28.29
CA TRP A 134 -15.06 9.55 29.72
C TRP A 134 -16.30 8.69 30.01
N ASP A 135 -17.24 8.62 29.06
CA ASP A 135 -18.42 7.75 29.12
C ASP A 135 -18.11 6.26 28.84
N GLY A 136 -16.85 5.91 28.55
CA GLY A 136 -16.38 4.52 28.63
C GLY A 136 -15.98 3.85 27.33
N VAL A 137 -15.96 4.56 26.19
CA VAL A 137 -15.48 4.00 24.93
C VAL A 137 -13.96 3.90 24.93
N ALA A 138 -13.44 2.72 24.56
CA ALA A 138 -12.02 2.42 24.56
C ALA A 138 -11.63 1.44 23.44
N LEU A 139 -10.35 1.40 23.10
CA LEU A 139 -9.74 0.25 22.43
C LEU A 139 -9.29 -0.76 23.49
N HIS A 140 -9.54 -2.04 23.28
CA HIS A 140 -9.04 -3.09 24.17
C HIS A 140 -9.05 -4.47 23.50
N ALA A 141 -8.35 -5.44 24.10
CA ALA A 141 -8.45 -6.83 23.68
C ALA A 141 -9.86 -7.39 23.95
N GLY A 142 -10.41 -8.16 23.02
CA GLY A 142 -11.72 -8.78 23.19
C GLY A 142 -12.05 -9.81 22.12
N ALA A 143 -13.30 -10.30 22.10
CA ALA A 143 -13.78 -11.21 21.08
C ALA A 143 -14.03 -10.49 19.74
N LEU A 144 -13.67 -11.14 18.63
CA LEU A 144 -13.85 -10.64 17.26
C LEU A 144 -14.67 -11.64 16.44
N PRO A 145 -16.01 -11.60 16.52
CA PRO A 145 -16.87 -12.54 15.81
C PRO A 145 -16.94 -12.27 14.28
N GLY A 146 -16.25 -11.23 13.79
CA GLY A 146 -16.25 -10.83 12.38
C GLY A 146 -17.32 -9.80 12.00
N TYR A 147 -18.06 -9.28 12.99
CA TYR A 147 -19.06 -8.23 12.82
C TYR A 147 -19.09 -7.30 14.05
N PRO A 148 -19.71 -6.10 13.96
CA PRO A 148 -19.89 -5.20 15.09
C PRO A 148 -20.74 -5.86 16.19
N ALA A 149 -20.19 -5.96 17.40
CA ALA A 149 -20.83 -6.72 18.48
C ALA A 149 -20.52 -6.18 19.88
N SER A 150 -19.81 -5.05 20.01
CA SER A 150 -19.48 -4.47 21.31
C SER A 150 -20.58 -3.51 21.78
N HIS A 151 -20.43 -2.96 22.97
CA HIS A 151 -21.26 -1.86 23.48
C HIS A 151 -20.59 -0.49 23.27
N GLY A 152 -20.00 -0.28 22.10
CA GLY A 152 -19.34 0.98 21.70
C GLY A 152 -17.82 0.90 21.66
N CYS A 153 -17.19 0.07 22.51
CA CYS A 153 -15.74 -0.14 22.48
C CYS A 153 -15.23 -0.76 21.17
N ILE A 154 -13.96 -0.56 20.85
CA ILE A 154 -13.30 -1.14 19.67
C ILE A 154 -12.46 -2.34 20.15
N ARG A 155 -12.93 -3.56 19.85
CA ARG A 155 -12.27 -4.79 20.28
C ARG A 155 -11.20 -5.24 19.28
N LEU A 156 -10.05 -5.66 19.80
CA LEU A 156 -8.86 -6.03 19.05
C LEU A 156 -8.37 -7.45 19.39
N PRO A 157 -7.64 -8.12 18.49
CA PRO A 157 -6.94 -9.35 18.83
C PRO A 157 -5.95 -9.10 19.96
N THR A 158 -5.89 -9.97 20.97
CA THR A 158 -5.10 -9.75 22.18
C THR A 158 -3.63 -9.44 21.91
N ALA A 159 -3.00 -10.18 20.99
CA ALA A 159 -1.59 -9.95 20.65
C ALA A 159 -1.35 -8.59 19.97
N PHE A 160 -2.29 -8.15 19.13
CA PHE A 160 -2.23 -6.83 18.49
C PHE A 160 -2.51 -5.72 19.50
N ALA A 161 -3.51 -5.88 20.38
CA ALA A 161 -3.82 -4.91 21.43
C ALA A 161 -2.61 -4.63 22.33
N ARG A 162 -1.86 -5.67 22.70
CA ARG A 162 -0.59 -5.54 23.43
C ARG A 162 0.45 -4.71 22.66
N LYS A 163 0.66 -5.03 21.38
CA LYS A 163 1.62 -4.32 20.51
C LYS A 163 1.23 -2.86 20.34
N LEU A 164 -0.04 -2.58 20.08
CA LEU A 164 -0.57 -1.22 19.99
C LEU A 164 -0.32 -0.47 21.31
N PHE A 165 -0.65 -1.11 22.45
CA PHE A 165 -0.42 -0.52 23.77
C PHE A 165 1.07 -0.23 24.05
N GLU A 166 2.00 -1.00 23.51
CA GLU A 166 3.44 -0.73 23.67
C GLU A 166 3.89 0.50 22.87
N VAL A 167 3.31 0.75 21.70
CA VAL A 167 3.74 1.85 20.84
C VAL A 167 3.04 3.17 21.09
N THR A 168 1.83 3.12 21.64
CA THR A 168 1.03 4.33 21.85
C THR A 168 1.29 4.99 23.21
N ARG A 169 0.82 6.23 23.40
CA ARG A 169 0.91 7.00 24.64
C ARG A 169 -0.37 7.79 24.90
N ASN A 170 -0.57 8.26 26.13
CA ASN A 170 -1.64 9.21 26.40
C ASN A 170 -1.44 10.47 25.55
N GLY A 171 -2.53 11.01 25.00
CA GLY A 171 -2.53 12.15 24.10
C GLY A 171 -2.35 11.82 22.63
N GLU A 172 -2.05 10.58 22.25
CA GLU A 172 -1.99 10.22 20.83
C GLU A 172 -3.37 10.20 20.18
N THR A 173 -3.38 10.59 18.90
CA THR A 173 -4.59 10.78 18.11
C THR A 173 -5.15 9.47 17.60
N ILE A 174 -6.44 9.25 17.85
CA ILE A 174 -7.23 8.13 17.35
C ILE A 174 -8.38 8.71 16.54
N ILE A 175 -8.49 8.33 15.27
CA ILE A 175 -9.56 8.79 14.38
C ILE A 175 -10.51 7.63 14.14
N VAL A 176 -11.81 7.84 14.34
CA VAL A 176 -12.85 6.83 14.08
C VAL A 176 -13.78 7.37 13.01
N ALA A 177 -13.93 6.64 11.91
CA ALA A 177 -14.65 7.13 10.74
C ALA A 177 -15.48 6.04 10.04
N SER A 178 -16.55 6.47 9.38
CA SER A 178 -17.30 5.71 8.37
C SER A 178 -17.61 6.56 7.15
N ALA A 179 -17.81 5.94 5.98
CA ALA A 179 -18.00 6.56 4.69
C ALA A 179 -19.32 7.35 4.57
N GLY A 180 -20.31 7.03 5.42
CA GLY A 180 -21.59 7.73 5.45
C GLY A 180 -21.56 9.10 6.15
N THR A 181 -20.54 9.36 6.97
CA THR A 181 -20.48 10.53 7.87
C THR A 181 -19.10 11.20 7.91
N SER A 182 -18.08 10.55 7.36
CA SER A 182 -16.71 11.07 7.23
C SER A 182 -16.29 11.07 5.78
N SER A 183 -15.28 11.88 5.45
CA SER A 183 -14.71 11.91 4.10
C SER A 183 -14.22 10.51 3.67
N PRO A 184 -14.46 10.09 2.41
CA PRO A 184 -14.12 8.75 1.93
C PRO A 184 -12.65 8.34 2.16
N GLY A 185 -11.72 9.31 2.19
CA GLY A 185 -10.30 9.05 2.47
C GLY A 185 -9.97 8.68 3.92
N VAL A 186 -10.79 9.10 4.89
CA VAL A 186 -10.59 8.77 6.32
C VAL A 186 -11.27 7.46 6.68
N ALA A 187 -12.45 7.20 6.11
CA ALA A 187 -13.19 5.96 6.31
C ALA A 187 -12.49 4.73 5.70
N HIS A 188 -11.60 4.95 4.73
CA HIS A 188 -10.83 3.91 4.06
C HIS A 188 -9.36 4.32 4.01
N PRO A 189 -8.63 4.18 5.13
CA PRO A 189 -7.30 4.77 5.29
C PRO A 189 -6.32 4.22 4.25
N ALA A 190 -5.63 5.12 3.54
CA ALA A 190 -4.54 4.76 2.64
C ALA A 190 -3.34 4.24 3.43
N LEU A 191 -2.41 3.56 2.77
CA LEU A 191 -1.24 3.02 3.45
C LEU A 191 -0.31 4.10 4.04
N LEU A 192 -0.47 5.35 3.59
CA LEU A 192 0.04 6.56 4.22
C LEU A 192 -1.08 7.53 4.56
N ALA A 193 -0.92 8.24 5.66
CA ALA A 193 -1.76 9.35 6.05
C ALA A 193 -0.83 10.50 6.44
N PRO A 194 -0.50 11.43 5.51
CA PRO A 194 0.32 12.59 5.86
C PRO A 194 -0.39 13.38 6.96
N ILE A 195 0.38 13.99 7.84
CA ILE A 195 -0.12 14.88 8.88
C ILE A 195 0.31 16.32 8.59
N ASP A 196 -0.46 17.28 9.04
CA ASP A 196 -0.01 18.65 9.14
C ASP A 196 0.88 18.84 10.39
N PRO A 197 1.52 20.02 10.58
CA PRO A 197 2.34 20.27 11.76
C PRO A 197 1.61 20.16 13.11
N SER A 198 0.27 20.11 13.12
CA SER A 198 -0.54 19.90 14.33
C SER A 198 -0.80 18.41 14.63
N GLY A 199 -0.38 17.49 13.76
CA GLY A 199 -0.65 16.06 13.88
C GLY A 199 -2.00 15.63 13.30
N SER A 200 -2.72 16.54 12.64
CA SER A 200 -3.99 16.24 11.97
C SER A 200 -3.74 15.69 10.57
N PRO A 201 -4.53 14.74 10.03
CA PRO A 201 -4.37 14.28 8.66
C PRO A 201 -4.41 15.44 7.66
N HIS A 202 -3.38 15.55 6.83
CA HIS A 202 -3.26 16.57 5.81
C HIS A 202 -4.17 16.25 4.62
N ARG A 203 -4.92 17.24 4.14
CA ARG A 203 -5.67 17.13 2.87
C ARG A 203 -4.72 17.46 1.73
N THR A 204 -4.46 16.54 0.81
CA THR A 204 -3.75 16.89 -0.42
C THR A 204 -4.64 17.77 -1.28
N GLY A 205 -4.20 19.00 -1.52
CA GLY A 205 -4.65 19.74 -2.69
C GLY A 205 -4.07 19.09 -3.94
N ALA A 206 -4.92 18.79 -4.92
CA ALA A 206 -4.53 18.27 -6.23
C ALA A 206 -3.67 19.29 -7.01
N GLY A 207 -2.39 19.38 -6.69
CA GLY A 207 -1.41 20.02 -7.56
C GLY A 207 -1.14 19.13 -8.77
N GLU A 208 -1.18 19.69 -9.98
CA GLU A 208 -0.88 18.98 -11.24
C GLU A 208 0.63 18.84 -11.51
N GLY A 209 1.46 19.73 -10.94
CA GLY A 209 2.90 19.78 -11.19
C GLY A 209 3.78 19.32 -10.02
N ALA A 210 5.08 19.13 -10.30
CA ALA A 210 6.08 18.85 -9.29
C ALA A 210 6.34 20.10 -8.41
N TRP A 211 6.35 19.91 -7.09
CA TRP A 211 6.63 20.98 -6.12
C TRP A 211 7.44 20.45 -4.95
N TRP A 212 8.17 21.34 -4.29
CA TRP A 212 8.99 21.04 -3.12
C TRP A 212 8.98 22.24 -2.16
N SER A 213 8.82 22.01 -0.87
CA SER A 213 8.84 23.02 0.18
C SER A 213 10.16 23.00 0.94
N ASP A 214 10.83 24.16 0.98
CA ASP A 214 12.10 24.36 1.68
C ASP A 214 11.90 25.07 3.03
N ALA A 215 10.68 25.08 3.58
CA ALA A 215 10.39 25.82 4.81
C ALA A 215 11.19 25.27 6.01
N PRO A 216 11.67 26.14 6.94
CA PRO A 216 12.54 25.72 8.05
C PRO A 216 11.92 24.64 8.95
N SER A 217 10.60 24.67 9.14
CA SER A 217 9.85 23.66 9.91
C SER A 217 9.93 22.24 9.34
N TYR A 218 10.42 22.09 8.10
CA TYR A 218 10.50 20.83 7.36
C TYR A 218 11.94 20.32 7.20
N THR A 219 12.87 20.80 8.02
CA THR A 219 14.32 20.55 7.85
C THR A 219 14.84 19.37 8.68
N SER A 220 14.11 18.89 9.68
CA SER A 220 14.55 17.79 10.55
C SER A 220 13.52 16.66 10.64
N GLY A 221 13.99 15.43 10.82
CA GLY A 221 13.16 14.26 11.07
C GLY A 221 13.28 13.18 9.98
N PRO A 222 12.63 12.02 10.19
CA PRO A 222 12.74 10.90 9.26
C PRO A 222 12.02 11.25 7.96
N THR A 223 12.66 10.92 6.83
CA THR A 223 12.10 11.15 5.49
C THR A 223 11.40 9.88 5.01
N ASN A 224 10.16 10.04 4.56
CA ASN A 224 9.34 8.95 4.02
C ASN A 224 8.89 9.33 2.62
N ILE A 225 8.94 8.39 1.69
CA ILE A 225 8.60 8.60 0.29
C ILE A 225 7.51 7.61 -0.07
N LEU A 226 6.48 8.09 -0.77
CA LEU A 226 5.39 7.29 -1.32
C LEU A 226 5.49 7.29 -2.83
N VAL A 227 5.43 6.12 -3.45
CA VAL A 227 5.21 5.98 -4.88
C VAL A 227 3.84 5.33 -5.06
N ALA A 228 2.85 6.14 -5.43
CA ALA A 228 1.47 5.73 -5.62
C ALA A 228 1.21 5.52 -7.11
N LEU A 229 1.23 4.26 -7.55
CA LEU A 229 1.15 3.92 -8.96
C LEU A 229 -0.23 4.20 -9.55
N SER A 230 -1.31 4.03 -8.77
CA SER A 230 -2.67 4.37 -9.22
C SER A 230 -2.87 5.86 -9.46
N ASP A 231 -2.23 6.68 -8.64
CA ASP A 231 -2.37 8.13 -8.68
C ASP A 231 -1.37 8.76 -9.65
N GLN A 232 -0.44 7.94 -10.17
CA GLN A 232 0.73 8.38 -10.92
C GLN A 232 1.43 9.55 -10.22
N LYS A 233 1.64 9.41 -8.90
CA LYS A 233 2.31 10.44 -8.09
C LYS A 233 3.32 9.85 -7.11
N VAL A 234 4.34 10.65 -6.82
CA VAL A 234 5.27 10.46 -5.72
C VAL A 234 5.06 11.56 -4.69
N TYR A 235 5.09 11.21 -3.42
CA TYR A 235 4.98 12.14 -2.30
C TYR A 235 6.20 11.99 -1.40
N VAL A 236 6.74 13.11 -0.93
CA VAL A 236 7.85 13.12 0.03
C VAL A 236 7.36 13.77 1.30
N MET A 237 7.53 13.07 2.40
CA MET A 237 7.21 13.54 3.73
C MET A 237 8.46 13.60 4.58
N ARG A 238 8.50 14.57 5.50
CA ARG A 238 9.49 14.62 6.56
C ARG A 238 8.80 14.84 7.89
N ASP A 239 9.08 13.95 8.83
CA ASP A 239 8.43 13.91 10.14
C ASP A 239 6.88 13.86 10.03
N GLY A 240 6.39 13.11 9.03
CA GLY A 240 4.97 12.96 8.73
C GLY A 240 4.34 14.12 7.95
N ILE A 241 5.05 15.24 7.80
CA ILE A 241 4.57 16.41 7.06
C ILE A 241 4.86 16.24 5.57
N LEU A 242 3.87 16.50 4.71
CA LEU A 242 4.06 16.51 3.25
C LEU A 242 4.89 17.73 2.82
N ILE A 243 6.06 17.48 2.24
CA ILE A 243 7.03 18.53 1.86
C ILE A 243 7.27 18.59 0.36
N ALA A 244 6.89 17.56 -0.39
CA ALA A 244 6.99 17.56 -1.84
C ALA A 244 5.99 16.59 -2.47
N ALA A 245 5.57 16.88 -3.70
CA ALA A 245 4.92 15.90 -4.54
C ALA A 245 5.31 16.11 -6.00
N SER A 246 5.23 15.05 -6.80
CA SER A 246 5.45 15.12 -8.24
C SER A 246 4.60 14.08 -8.96
N PRO A 247 4.13 14.36 -10.19
CA PRO A 247 3.71 13.27 -11.08
C PRO A 247 4.88 12.31 -11.32
N ILE A 248 4.54 11.04 -11.54
CA ILE A 248 5.46 10.00 -12.01
C ILE A 248 4.97 9.50 -13.37
N ASP A 249 5.92 9.14 -14.22
CA ASP A 249 5.66 8.41 -15.47
C ASP A 249 5.92 6.93 -15.21
N VAL A 250 4.93 6.08 -15.51
CA VAL A 250 4.98 4.63 -15.27
C VAL A 250 4.89 3.93 -16.62
N SER A 251 5.89 3.11 -16.92
CA SER A 251 5.93 2.31 -18.13
C SER A 251 4.73 1.36 -18.23
N ASP A 252 4.09 1.31 -19.41
CA ASP A 252 2.94 0.44 -19.68
C ASP A 252 3.20 -1.06 -19.44
N GLU A 253 4.46 -1.48 -19.53
CA GLU A 253 4.89 -2.88 -19.32
C GLU A 253 5.06 -3.24 -17.83
N PHE A 254 4.97 -2.25 -16.94
CA PHE A 254 5.19 -2.46 -15.52
C PHE A 254 3.91 -2.92 -14.83
N SER A 255 3.92 -4.17 -14.36
CA SER A 255 2.86 -4.72 -13.52
C SER A 255 3.33 -4.85 -12.07
N PHE A 256 2.58 -4.24 -11.18
CA PHE A 256 2.81 -4.29 -9.74
C PHE A 256 1.45 -4.42 -9.06
N SER A 257 1.32 -5.38 -8.15
CA SER A 257 0.17 -5.43 -7.27
C SER A 257 0.60 -5.57 -5.83
N GLY A 258 -0.05 -4.83 -4.94
CA GLY A 258 0.28 -4.79 -3.53
C GLY A 258 1.08 -3.55 -3.10
N SER A 259 1.92 -3.73 -2.10
CA SER A 259 2.59 -2.71 -1.32
C SER A 259 3.95 -3.22 -0.87
N LEU A 260 5.00 -2.51 -1.29
CA LEU A 260 6.39 -2.82 -0.99
C LEU A 260 6.99 -1.69 -0.17
N VAL A 261 7.68 -2.05 0.91
CA VAL A 261 8.44 -1.11 1.73
C VAL A 261 9.93 -1.34 1.51
N LEU A 262 10.65 -0.28 1.18
CA LEU A 262 12.10 -0.25 1.07
C LEU A 262 12.66 0.68 2.15
N VAL A 263 13.67 0.22 2.89
CA VAL A 263 14.34 1.01 3.93
C VAL A 263 15.79 1.23 3.53
N ALA A 264 16.19 2.49 3.46
CA ALA A 264 17.53 2.93 3.11
C ALA A 264 18.54 2.45 4.18
N THR A 265 19.58 1.74 3.76
CA THR A 265 20.67 1.32 4.65
C THR A 265 21.80 2.35 4.70
N ALA A 266 22.74 2.17 5.64
CA ALA A 266 23.96 2.96 5.69
C ALA A 266 24.93 2.68 4.52
N ASP A 267 24.80 1.51 3.90
CA ASP A 267 25.73 1.03 2.90
C ASP A 267 25.42 1.56 1.49
N PHE A 268 26.48 1.66 0.71
CA PHE A 268 26.44 1.96 -0.72
C PHE A 268 27.17 0.87 -1.49
N ASP A 269 26.85 0.72 -2.77
CA ASP A 269 27.68 0.01 -3.73
C ASP A 269 28.32 0.97 -4.74
N ASN A 270 29.20 0.44 -5.59
CA ASN A 270 29.99 1.24 -6.54
C ASN A 270 29.22 1.57 -7.84
N ALA A 271 27.98 1.12 -8.01
CA ALA A 271 27.18 1.49 -9.17
C ALA A 271 26.63 2.92 -9.01
N PRO A 272 26.31 3.65 -10.09
CA PRO A 272 25.66 4.95 -10.00
C PRO A 272 24.22 4.83 -9.47
N SER A 273 23.78 5.80 -8.67
CA SER A 273 22.38 5.92 -8.25
C SER A 273 21.47 6.10 -9.45
N ARG A 274 20.30 5.45 -9.42
CA ARG A 274 19.28 5.57 -10.47
C ARG A 274 18.50 6.89 -10.42
N LEU A 275 18.53 7.59 -9.28
CA LEU A 275 17.89 8.91 -9.11
C LEU A 275 18.83 10.07 -9.49
N ASP A 276 20.11 9.94 -9.18
CA ASP A 276 21.16 10.90 -9.53
C ASP A 276 22.48 10.17 -9.82
N PRO A 277 22.87 9.99 -11.09
CA PRO A 277 24.07 9.26 -11.47
C PRO A 277 25.39 9.84 -10.92
N LEU A 278 25.38 11.06 -10.37
CA LEU A 278 26.55 11.66 -9.71
C LEU A 278 26.83 11.07 -8.32
N TRP A 279 25.91 10.29 -7.76
CA TRP A 279 26.03 9.67 -6.45
C TRP A 279 26.19 8.14 -6.55
N PRO A 280 26.90 7.50 -5.60
CA PRO A 280 26.91 6.05 -5.51
C PRO A 280 25.52 5.51 -5.17
N ARG A 281 25.21 4.30 -5.61
CA ARG A 281 23.92 3.66 -5.39
C ARG A 281 23.81 3.18 -3.95
N ARG A 282 22.78 3.66 -3.26
CA ARG A 282 22.46 3.23 -1.90
C ARG A 282 21.87 1.82 -1.90
N ARG A 283 22.23 1.01 -0.89
CA ARG A 283 21.61 -0.30 -0.63
C ARG A 283 20.31 -0.15 0.17
N TRP A 284 19.36 -1.02 -0.14
CA TRP A 284 18.01 -1.01 0.45
C TRP A 284 17.68 -2.38 1.05
N SER A 285 17.05 -2.37 2.23
CA SER A 285 16.32 -3.54 2.75
C SER A 285 14.91 -3.51 2.20
N VAL A 286 14.38 -4.65 1.77
CA VAL A 286 13.09 -4.76 1.08
C VAL A 286 12.16 -5.65 1.86
N HIS A 287 10.96 -5.15 2.14
CA HIS A 287 9.93 -5.81 2.93
C HIS A 287 8.58 -5.74 2.19
N ALA A 288 7.97 -6.89 1.93
CA ALA A 288 6.61 -6.96 1.43
C ALA A 288 5.64 -6.59 2.57
N PHE A 289 4.85 -5.53 2.38
CA PHE A 289 3.87 -5.08 3.38
C PHE A 289 2.51 -5.79 3.19
N ASP A 290 2.15 -6.03 1.93
CA ASP A 290 1.13 -6.99 1.57
C ASP A 290 1.62 -7.95 0.46
N TYR A 291 0.71 -8.69 -0.15
CA TYR A 291 1.11 -9.63 -1.18
C TYR A 291 1.57 -8.86 -2.40
N VAL A 292 2.83 -9.04 -2.75
CA VAL A 292 3.39 -8.50 -3.97
C VAL A 292 3.42 -9.60 -5.01
N SER A 293 2.67 -9.43 -6.11
CA SER A 293 2.61 -10.42 -7.19
C SER A 293 3.94 -10.58 -7.94
N THR A 294 4.85 -9.62 -7.76
CA THR A 294 6.19 -9.58 -8.32
C THR A 294 7.21 -9.21 -7.24
N VAL A 295 8.37 -9.86 -7.21
CA VAL A 295 9.48 -9.37 -6.35
C VAL A 295 10.06 -8.14 -7.05
N ALA A 296 9.51 -6.96 -6.77
CA ALA A 296 10.03 -5.71 -7.29
C ALA A 296 11.27 -5.28 -6.47
N SER A 297 12.39 -5.06 -7.14
CA SER A 297 13.56 -4.39 -6.57
C SER A 297 13.49 -2.87 -6.79
N ILE A 298 14.28 -2.10 -6.04
CA ILE A 298 14.45 -0.65 -6.30
C ILE A 298 14.94 -0.38 -7.73
N ASP A 299 15.75 -1.28 -8.30
CA ASP A 299 16.29 -1.15 -9.66
C ASP A 299 15.18 -1.37 -10.70
N GLN A 300 14.35 -2.40 -10.53
CA GLN A 300 13.19 -2.63 -11.40
C GLN A 300 12.19 -1.48 -11.32
N LEU A 301 11.94 -0.96 -10.12
CA LEU A 301 11.11 0.23 -9.97
C LEU A 301 11.71 1.42 -10.74
N ALA A 302 13.01 1.65 -10.64
CA ALA A 302 13.68 2.76 -11.33
C ALA A 302 13.75 2.59 -12.85
N ASP A 303 13.67 1.36 -13.37
CA ASP A 303 13.59 1.10 -14.81
C ASP A 303 12.23 1.51 -15.40
N HIS A 304 11.17 1.40 -14.59
CA HIS A 304 9.80 1.54 -15.03
C HIS A 304 9.07 2.79 -14.51
N VAL A 305 9.58 3.42 -13.45
CA VAL A 305 8.97 4.59 -12.83
C VAL A 305 9.95 5.76 -12.89
N ARG A 306 9.53 6.85 -13.54
CA ARG A 306 10.34 8.06 -13.73
C ARG A 306 9.69 9.26 -13.07
N VAL A 307 10.53 10.17 -12.58
CA VAL A 307 10.13 11.48 -12.06
C VAL A 307 10.98 12.55 -12.73
N PRO A 308 10.55 13.82 -12.73
CA PRO A 308 11.36 14.92 -13.28
C PRO A 308 12.77 14.93 -12.67
N ALA A 309 13.80 15.11 -13.51
CA ALA A 309 15.19 14.95 -13.10
C ALA A 309 15.57 15.84 -11.90
N ASP A 310 15.06 17.07 -11.86
CA ASP A 310 15.32 18.01 -10.76
C ASP A 310 14.69 17.54 -9.44
N PHE A 311 13.50 16.95 -9.52
CA PHE A 311 12.83 16.31 -8.39
C PHE A 311 13.59 15.06 -7.93
N ALA A 312 14.03 14.22 -8.87
CA ALA A 312 14.83 13.02 -8.59
C ALA A 312 16.12 13.36 -7.81
N ARG A 313 16.83 14.42 -8.22
CA ARG A 313 18.04 14.88 -7.52
C ARG A 313 17.74 15.38 -6.10
N ARG A 314 16.65 16.11 -5.90
CA ARG A 314 16.21 16.55 -4.55
C ARG A 314 15.80 15.37 -3.66
N VAL A 315 15.10 14.37 -4.22
CA VAL A 315 14.79 13.11 -3.52
C VAL A 315 16.07 12.36 -3.16
N ASN A 316 17.02 12.21 -4.10
CA ASN A 316 18.29 11.54 -3.83
C ASN A 316 19.06 12.21 -2.68
N ALA A 317 19.11 13.54 -2.68
CA ALA A 317 19.75 14.31 -1.62
C ALA A 317 19.05 14.22 -0.25
N SER A 318 17.76 13.86 -0.21
CA SER A 318 17.00 13.71 1.04
C SER A 318 17.09 12.31 1.66
N ILE A 319 17.61 11.32 0.92
CA ILE A 319 17.71 9.92 1.38
C ILE A 319 18.89 9.73 2.33
N VAL A 320 18.56 9.43 3.58
CA VAL A 320 19.51 9.07 4.66
C VAL A 320 19.24 7.66 5.14
N PRO A 321 20.15 7.02 5.91
CA PRO A 321 19.85 5.71 6.51
C PRO A 321 18.58 5.78 7.36
N GLY A 322 17.67 4.83 7.16
CA GLY A 322 16.34 4.80 7.76
C GLY A 322 15.26 5.57 6.99
N THR A 323 15.58 6.23 5.87
CA THR A 323 14.55 6.73 4.94
C THR A 323 13.74 5.56 4.41
N THR A 324 12.42 5.67 4.48
CA THR A 324 11.50 4.62 4.02
C THR A 324 10.83 5.03 2.73
N VAL A 325 10.86 4.16 1.72
CA VAL A 325 10.10 4.28 0.48
C VAL A 325 8.99 3.24 0.52
N LEU A 326 7.74 3.67 0.37
CA LEU A 326 6.60 2.79 0.17
C LEU A 326 6.14 2.90 -1.27
N VAL A 327 6.04 1.76 -1.96
CA VAL A 327 5.47 1.66 -3.30
C VAL A 327 4.14 0.92 -3.18
N THR A 328 3.08 1.42 -3.80
CA THR A 328 1.76 0.75 -3.76
C THR A 328 1.00 0.92 -5.08
N ASP A 329 0.22 -0.11 -5.44
CA ASP A 329 -0.78 -0.05 -6.53
C ASP A 329 -2.09 0.63 -6.11
N ARG A 330 -2.18 1.10 -4.85
CA ARG A 330 -3.34 1.80 -4.30
C ARG A 330 -3.18 3.31 -4.32
N PRO A 331 -4.31 4.04 -4.18
CA PRO A 331 -4.26 5.47 -3.95
C PRO A 331 -3.39 5.78 -2.74
N GLY A 332 -2.37 6.59 -2.99
CA GLY A 332 -1.36 6.94 -2.02
C GLY A 332 -1.87 7.95 -1.00
N ILE A 333 -2.69 8.89 -1.46
CA ILE A 333 -3.46 9.81 -0.63
C ILE A 333 -4.85 9.91 -1.25
N ARG A 334 -5.89 9.53 -0.51
CA ARG A 334 -7.27 9.64 -1.03
C ARG A 334 -7.74 11.09 -0.91
N ASP A 335 -8.16 11.68 -2.03
CA ASP A 335 -8.84 12.97 -2.01
C ASP A 335 -10.06 12.89 -1.09
N ILE A 336 -10.11 13.82 -0.14
CA ILE A 336 -11.29 14.03 0.69
C ILE A 336 -12.34 14.67 -0.22
N ALA A 337 -13.25 13.86 -0.77
CA ALA A 337 -14.42 14.39 -1.45
C ALA A 337 -15.13 15.41 -0.53
N GLU A 338 -15.54 16.52 -1.12
CA GLU A 338 -16.31 17.57 -0.44
C GLU A 338 -17.53 16.93 0.24
N PRO A 339 -17.83 17.23 1.52
CA PRO A 339 -19.02 16.70 2.15
C PRO A 339 -20.23 17.10 1.30
N ALA A 340 -21.08 16.13 0.96
CA ALA A 340 -22.32 16.41 0.25
C ALA A 340 -23.09 17.50 1.01
N PRO A 341 -23.66 18.51 0.32
CA PRO A 341 -24.37 19.58 0.98
C PRO A 341 -25.45 18.99 1.88
N SER A 342 -25.44 19.39 3.15
CA SER A 342 -26.38 18.90 4.14
C SER A 342 -27.80 19.09 3.61
N ALA A 343 -28.52 17.99 3.39
CA ALA A 343 -29.94 18.06 3.12
C ALA A 343 -30.61 18.59 4.40
N SER A 344 -30.96 19.88 4.37
CA SER A 344 -31.80 20.50 5.40
C SER A 344 -33.10 19.70 5.49
N ARG A 345 -33.33 19.07 6.64
CA ARG A 345 -34.67 18.67 7.08
C ARG A 345 -35.11 19.62 8.19
#